data_AF-A0A7K0W7F0-F1
#
_entry.id   AF-A0A7K0W7F0-F1
#
_cell.length_a   1.000
_cell.length_b   1.000
_cell.length_c   1.000
_cell.angle_alpha   90.00
_cell.angle_beta   90.00
_cell.angle_gamma   90.00
#
_symmetry.space_group_name_H-M   'P 1'
#
loop_
_entity.id
_entity.type
_entity.pdbx_description
1 polymer ?
#
loop_
_entity_poly.entity_id
_entity_poly.type
_entity_poly.pdbx_seq_one_letter_code
_entity_poly.pdbx_strand_id
1 'polypeptide(L)' 'DQGFGYDPIFAPLGMSISSAQMSPQEKDACSHRGKSLRAIAPHVIEMLKGLG' A
#
# COMPACT_ATOMS: atom_id res chain seq x y z
N ASP A 1 -15.87 8.19 -7.37
CA ASP A 1 -14.70 8.77 -6.67
C ASP A 1 -13.57 7.76 -6.62
N GLN A 2 -12.50 7.99 -7.39
CA GLN A 2 -11.48 6.97 -7.69
C GLN A 2 -10.33 6.93 -6.66
N GLY A 3 -10.48 7.49 -5.46
CA GLY A 3 -9.43 7.53 -4.43
C GLY A 3 -9.88 8.33 -3.21
N PHE A 4 -8.98 8.52 -2.24
CA PHE A 4 -9.21 9.34 -1.04
C PHE A 4 -8.08 10.37 -0.84
N GLY A 5 -8.41 11.50 -0.22
CA GLY A 5 -7.43 12.53 0.11
C GLY A 5 -6.65 13.03 -1.12
N TYR A 6 -5.32 12.90 -1.07
CA TYR A 6 -4.41 13.41 -2.11
C TYR A 6 -4.21 12.46 -3.31
N ASP A 7 -4.91 11.33 -3.34
CA ASP A 7 -4.80 10.36 -4.43
C ASP A 7 -4.94 10.97 -5.85
N PRO A 8 -5.83 11.95 -6.11
CA PRO A 8 -5.98 12.53 -7.45
C PRO A 8 -4.78 13.35 -7.93
N ILE A 9 -3.93 13.85 -7.01
CA ILE A 9 -2.77 14.70 -7.34
C ILE A 9 -1.42 13.99 -7.13
N PHE A 10 -1.45 12.79 -6.55
CA PHE A 10 -0.24 12.02 -6.28
C PHE A 10 0.00 11.00 -7.39
N ALA A 11 0.99 11.25 -8.24
CA ALA A 11 1.48 10.28 -9.22
C ALA A 11 2.68 9.50 -8.65
N PRO A 12 2.62 8.16 -8.54
CA PRO A 12 3.78 7.37 -8.14
C PRO A 12 4.95 7.57 -9.10
N LEU A 13 6.18 7.48 -8.58
CA LEU A 13 7.38 7.61 -9.38
C LEU A 13 7.39 6.61 -10.54
N GLY A 14 7.59 7.11 -11.77
CA GLY A 14 7.61 6.29 -12.99
C GLY A 14 6.24 5.98 -13.58
N MET A 15 5.15 6.53 -13.02
CA MET A 15 3.81 6.42 -13.56
C MET A 15 3.32 7.76 -14.14
N SER A 16 2.54 7.69 -15.21
CA SER A 16 1.89 8.84 -15.85
C SER A 16 0.46 9.08 -15.36
N ILE A 17 -0.02 8.27 -14.43
CA ILE A 17 -1.36 8.33 -13.84
C ILE A 17 -1.28 8.62 -12.35
N SER A 18 -2.30 9.29 -11.81
CA SER A 18 -2.44 9.50 -10.37
C SER A 18 -2.81 8.20 -9.64
N SER A 19 -2.57 8.14 -8.33
CA SER A 19 -3.01 7.02 -7.49
C SER A 19 -4.51 6.84 -7.44
N ALA A 20 -5.28 7.89 -7.74
CA ALA A 20 -6.73 7.77 -7.93
C ALA A 20 -7.10 7.06 -9.24
N GLN A 21 -6.24 7.06 -10.26
CA GLN A 21 -6.54 6.41 -11.53
C GLN A 21 -6.10 4.94 -11.57
N MET A 22 -5.39 4.48 -10.55
CA MET A 22 -4.94 3.09 -10.43
C MET A 22 -6.10 2.19 -9.99
N SER A 23 -6.12 0.95 -10.48
CA SER A 23 -7.00 -0.06 -9.88
C SER A 23 -6.61 -0.31 -8.41
N PRO A 24 -7.55 -0.77 -7.57
CA PRO A 24 -7.24 -1.15 -6.19
C PRO A 24 -6.06 -2.14 -6.09
N GLN A 25 -6.00 -3.12 -7.00
CA GLN A 25 -4.96 -4.14 -7.03
C GLN A 25 -3.58 -3.57 -7.35
N GLU A 26 -3.46 -2.69 -8.36
CA GLU A 26 -2.20 -2.03 -8.69
C GLU A 26 -1.74 -1.15 -7.52
N LYS A 27 -2.67 -0.42 -6.91
CA LYS A 27 -2.37 0.44 -5.76
C LYS A 27 -1.93 -0.37 -4.55
N ASP A 28 -2.59 -1.48 -4.23
CA ASP A 28 -2.19 -2.35 -3.11
C ASP A 28 -0.82 -3.02 -3.33
N ALA A 29 -0.50 -3.33 -4.59
CA ALA A 29 0.80 -3.88 -4.96
C ALA A 29 1.94 -2.88 -4.72
N CYS A 30 1.77 -1.60 -5.07
CA CYS A 30 2.88 -0.63 -5.05
C CYS A 30 2.82 0.46 -3.96
N SER A 31 1.68 0.64 -3.27
CA SER A 31 1.48 1.71 -2.29
C SER A 31 2.42 1.61 -1.10
N HIS A 32 2.69 2.77 -0.47
CA HIS A 32 3.46 2.83 0.78
C HIS A 32 2.84 1.93 1.86
N ARG A 33 1.51 1.83 1.91
CA ARG A 33 0.77 1.09 2.94
C ARG A 33 1.00 -0.40 2.73
N GLY A 34 0.79 -0.89 1.51
CA GLY A 34 1.05 -2.28 1.16
C GLY A 34 2.49 -2.68 1.44
N LYS A 35 3.46 -1.83 1.06
CA LYS A 35 4.89 -2.07 1.32
C LYS A 35 5.19 -2.16 2.82
N SER A 36 4.74 -1.19 3.62
CA SER A 36 4.99 -1.19 5.07
C SER A 36 4.32 -2.35 5.78
N LEU A 37 3.08 -2.70 5.43
CA LEU A 37 2.38 -3.83 6.04
C LEU A 37 3.05 -5.17 5.71
N ARG A 38 3.51 -5.36 4.47
CA ARG A 38 4.30 -6.56 4.10
C ARG A 38 5.64 -6.60 4.82
N ALA A 39 6.29 -5.46 5.03
CA ALA A 39 7.56 -5.39 5.75
C ALA A 39 7.42 -5.74 7.24
N ILE A 40 6.35 -5.27 7.91
CA ILE A 40 6.15 -5.52 9.35
C ILE A 40 5.55 -6.90 9.64
N ALA A 41 4.81 -7.50 8.69
CA ALA A 41 4.07 -8.75 8.91
C ALA A 41 4.92 -9.91 9.48
N PRO A 42 6.15 -10.20 8.99
CA PRO A 42 6.98 -11.28 9.55
C PRO A 42 7.32 -11.07 11.03
N HIS A 43 7.56 -9.83 11.44
CA HIS A 43 7.87 -9.50 12.84
C HIS A 43 6.65 -9.68 13.74
N VAL A 44 5.47 -9.28 13.28
CA VAL A 44 4.22 -9.49 14.01
C VAL A 44 3.94 -10.98 14.16
N ILE A 45 4.08 -11.75 13.08
CA ILE A 45 3.92 -13.21 13.11
C ILE A 45 4.87 -13.83 14.13
N GLU A 46 6.13 -13.41 14.15
CA GLU A 46 7.11 -13.92 15.10
C GLU A 46 6.75 -13.61 16.56
N MET A 47 6.32 -12.38 16.86
CA MET A 47 5.87 -12.01 18.21
C MET A 47 4.65 -12.82 18.67
N LEU A 48 3.73 -13.12 17.74
CA LEU A 48 2.52 -13.88 18.05
C LEU A 48 2.81 -15.36 18.34
N LYS A 49 3.86 -15.96 17.77
CA LYS A 49 4.24 -17.36 18.05
C LYS A 49 4.58 -17.60 19.52
N GLY A 50 5.10 -16.60 20.22
CA GLY A 50 5.44 -16.69 21.65
C GLY A 50 4.25 -16.54 22.61
N LEU A 51 3.03 -16.30 22.07
CA LEU A 51 1.80 -16.16 22.86
C LEU A 51 0.94 -17.45 22.87
N GLY A 52 1.35 -18.49 22.15
CA GLY A 52 0.75 -19.83 22.18
C GLY A 52 1.67 -20.83 22.88
#